data_AF-A0A946YW19-F1
#
_entry.id   AF-A0A946YW19-F1
#
_cell.length_a   1.000
_cell.length_b   1.000
_cell.length_c   1.000
_cell.angle_alpha   90.00
_cell.angle_beta   90.00
_cell.angle_gamma   90.00
#
_symmetry.space_group_name_H-M   'P 1'
#
loop_
_entity.id
_entity.type
_entity.pdbx_description
1 polymer ?
#
loop_
_entity_poly.entity_id
_entity_poly.type
_entity_poly.pdbx_seq_one_letter_code
_entity_poly.pdbx_strand_id
1 'polypeptide(L)'
;VPAWFRVLGSYWLTDQVFAIDEMQPEAITTRQRMWMMLGAGATFWAMWQTIVFLGIVAGGHLPDDFPVGFTVAVLFAGLMVLSIKNRPGIVAAIVGGIVVIATRGLPPGTGVVIALLAGAAAGAWAEHLLETR
;
A
#
# COMPACT_ATOMS: atom_id res chain seq x y z
N VAL A 1 -13.35 27.05 -0.52
CA VAL A 1 -13.62 25.84 -1.33
C VAL A 1 -15.08 25.43 -1.17
N PRO A 2 -15.84 25.16 -2.25
CA PRO A 2 -17.27 24.84 -2.18
C PRO A 2 -17.59 23.55 -1.41
N ALA A 3 -18.79 23.46 -0.84
CA ALA A 3 -19.23 22.29 -0.05
C ALA A 3 -19.24 20.98 -0.85
N TRP A 4 -19.69 21.01 -2.11
CA TRP A 4 -19.72 19.83 -2.99
C TRP A 4 -18.32 19.23 -3.19
N PHE A 5 -17.29 20.08 -3.32
CA PHE A 5 -15.91 19.63 -3.51
C PHE A 5 -15.34 19.04 -2.23
N ARG A 6 -15.71 19.56 -1.06
CA ARG A 6 -15.28 18.97 0.21
C ARG A 6 -15.75 17.53 0.36
N VAL A 7 -16.90 17.18 -0.23
CA VAL A 7 -17.41 15.81 -0.24
C VAL A 7 -16.77 14.98 -1.35
N LEU A 8 -16.86 15.42 -2.61
CA LEU A 8 -16.34 14.64 -3.74
C LEU A 8 -14.81 14.55 -3.76
N GLY A 9 -14.14 15.66 -3.46
CA GLY A 9 -12.68 15.72 -3.41
C GLY A 9 -12.09 14.90 -2.26
N SER A 10 -12.78 14.79 -1.12
CA SER A 10 -12.33 13.91 -0.03
C SER A 10 -12.58 12.43 -0.35
N TYR A 11 -13.71 12.10 -0.98
CA TYR A 11 -14.00 10.73 -1.41
C TYR A 11 -12.94 10.17 -2.38
N TRP A 12 -12.43 11.02 -3.29
CA TRP A 12 -11.43 10.63 -4.28
C TRP A 12 -9.98 10.93 -3.90
N LEU A 13 -9.72 11.35 -2.65
CA LEU A 13 -8.37 11.60 -2.19
C LEU A 13 -7.66 10.28 -1.88
N THR A 14 -6.77 9.86 -2.77
CA THR A 14 -5.87 8.72 -2.58
C THR A 14 -4.42 9.20 -2.52
N ASP A 15 -3.50 8.33 -2.06
CA ASP A 15 -2.07 8.65 -1.97
C ASP A 15 -1.49 9.12 -3.32
N GLN A 16 -1.93 8.53 -4.44
CA GLN A 16 -1.50 8.89 -5.78
C GLN A 16 -2.03 10.26 -6.20
N VAL A 17 -3.30 10.55 -5.88
CA VAL A 17 -3.90 11.87 -6.15
C VAL A 17 -3.21 12.95 -5.32
N PHE A 18 -2.90 12.66 -4.06
CA PHE A 18 -2.13 13.55 -3.19
C PHE A 18 -0.70 13.78 -3.73
N ALA A 19 0.00 12.72 -4.15
CA ALA A 19 1.34 12.85 -4.72
C ALA A 19 1.36 13.70 -6.01
N ILE A 20 0.36 13.56 -6.89
CA ILE A 20 0.22 14.39 -8.10
C ILE A 20 -0.05 15.85 -7.73
N ASP A 21 -0.86 16.07 -6.69
CA ASP A 21 -1.20 17.39 -6.18
C ASP A 21 0.00 18.12 -5.57
N GLU A 22 0.86 17.40 -4.84
CA GLU A 22 2.10 17.91 -4.27
C GLU A 22 3.13 18.29 -5.34
N MET A 23 3.12 17.61 -6.50
CA MET A 23 4.01 17.93 -7.63
C MET A 23 3.59 19.19 -8.41
N GLN A 24 2.44 19.80 -8.11
CA GLN A 24 1.98 20.98 -8.82
C GLN A 24 2.70 22.26 -8.38
N PRO A 25 2.94 23.21 -9.30
CA PRO A 25 3.52 24.49 -8.93
C PRO A 25 2.54 25.32 -8.09
N GLU A 26 3.07 26.09 -7.12
CA GLU A 26 2.27 26.97 -6.25
C GLU A 26 1.43 28.02 -7.01
N ALA A 27 1.83 28.33 -8.25
CA ALA A 27 1.15 29.30 -9.11
C ALA A 27 -0.23 28.85 -9.62
N ILE A 28 -0.65 27.59 -9.42
CA ILE A 28 -1.98 27.15 -9.85
C ILE A 28 -3.08 27.76 -8.99
N THR A 29 -4.17 28.20 -9.62
CA THR A 29 -5.34 28.70 -8.90
C THR A 29 -6.01 27.57 -8.13
N THR A 30 -6.71 27.91 -7.03
CA THR A 30 -7.51 26.94 -6.27
C THR A 30 -8.50 26.18 -7.16
N ARG A 31 -9.09 26.85 -8.15
CA ARG A 31 -10.04 26.21 -9.09
C ARG A 31 -9.35 25.17 -9.98
N GLN A 32 -8.14 25.46 -10.49
CA GLN A 32 -7.36 24.50 -11.28
C GLN A 32 -6.96 23.29 -10.43
N ARG A 33 -6.47 23.51 -9.21
CA ARG A 33 -6.11 22.44 -8.27
C ARG A 33 -7.29 21.51 -7.99
N MET A 34 -8.47 22.09 -7.72
CA MET A 34 -9.70 21.32 -7.52
C MET A 34 -10.05 20.44 -8.73
N TRP A 35 -10.05 20.99 -9.95
CA TRP A 35 -10.40 20.20 -11.14
C TRP A 35 -9.37 19.14 -11.46
N MET A 36 -8.08 19.42 -11.23
CA MET A 36 -7.02 18.43 -11.37
C MET A 36 -7.20 17.28 -10.37
N MET A 37 -7.43 17.56 -9.08
CA MET A 37 -7.69 16.52 -8.08
C MET A 37 -8.90 15.66 -8.46
N LEU A 38 -9.99 16.27 -8.93
CA LEU A 38 -11.16 15.52 -9.40
C LEU A 38 -10.85 14.69 -10.65
N GLY A 39 -10.08 15.22 -11.59
CA GLY A 39 -9.69 14.49 -12.80
C GLY A 39 -8.80 13.29 -12.50
N ALA A 40 -7.76 13.49 -11.67
CA ALA A 40 -6.87 12.42 -11.20
C ALA A 40 -7.68 11.37 -10.41
N GLY A 41 -8.47 11.81 -9.44
CA GLY A 41 -9.33 10.95 -8.63
C GLY A 41 -10.32 10.13 -9.43
N ALA A 42 -11.05 10.76 -10.36
CA ALA A 42 -11.99 10.07 -11.24
C ALA A 42 -11.29 9.06 -12.15
N THR A 43 -10.08 9.38 -12.65
CA THR A 43 -9.29 8.47 -13.50
C THR A 43 -8.88 7.22 -12.72
N PHE A 44 -8.29 7.39 -11.53
CA PHE A 44 -7.92 6.25 -10.68
C PHE A 44 -9.14 5.44 -10.23
N TRP A 45 -10.23 6.11 -9.90
CA TRP A 45 -11.48 5.44 -9.52
C TRP A 45 -12.06 4.62 -10.68
N ALA A 46 -12.11 5.18 -11.89
CA ALA A 46 -12.61 4.46 -13.07
C ALA A 46 -11.70 3.27 -13.44
N MET A 47 -10.38 3.45 -13.38
CA MET A 47 -9.42 2.37 -13.57
C MET A 47 -9.63 1.26 -12.55
N TRP A 48 -9.79 1.62 -11.27
CA TRP A 48 -10.06 0.69 -10.18
C TRP A 48 -11.34 -0.11 -10.44
N GLN A 49 -12.46 0.57 -10.74
CA GLN A 49 -13.73 -0.07 -11.04
C GLN A 49 -13.60 -1.04 -12.23
N THR A 50 -12.88 -0.64 -13.27
CA THR A 50 -12.65 -1.47 -14.45
C THR A 50 -11.90 -2.75 -14.10
N ILE A 51 -10.80 -2.65 -13.34
CA ILE A 51 -10.00 -3.82 -12.94
C ILE A 51 -10.79 -4.72 -11.99
N VAL A 52 -11.53 -4.16 -11.03
CA VAL A 52 -12.40 -4.94 -10.13
C VAL A 52 -13.48 -5.68 -10.92
N PHE A 53 -14.14 -4.99 -11.85
CA PHE A 53 -15.15 -5.60 -12.72
C PHE A 53 -14.56 -6.75 -13.55
N LEU A 54 -13.40 -6.53 -14.19
CA LEU A 54 -12.68 -7.56 -14.92
C LEU A 54 -12.31 -8.73 -14.02
N GLY A 55 -11.87 -8.47 -12.78
CA GLY A 55 -11.56 -9.50 -11.80
C GLY A 55 -12.78 -10.33 -11.38
N ILE A 56 -13.95 -9.70 -11.21
CA ILE A 56 -15.20 -10.40 -10.91
C ILE A 56 -15.61 -11.30 -12.07
N VAL A 57 -15.58 -10.79 -13.31
CA VAL A 57 -15.96 -11.55 -14.51
C VAL A 57 -14.97 -12.69 -14.76
N ALA A 58 -13.67 -12.42 -14.72
CA ALA A 58 -12.63 -13.42 -14.93
C ALA A 58 -12.57 -14.46 -13.80
N GLY A 59 -12.89 -14.05 -12.56
CA GLY A 59 -12.82 -14.91 -11.39
C GLY A 59 -13.69 -16.17 -11.49
N GLY A 60 -14.85 -16.08 -12.13
CA GLY A 60 -15.74 -17.23 -12.36
C GLY A 60 -15.24 -18.23 -13.41
N HIS A 61 -14.18 -17.89 -14.16
CA HIS A 61 -13.55 -18.76 -15.15
C HIS A 61 -12.26 -19.41 -14.65
N LEU A 62 -11.81 -19.05 -13.44
CA LEU A 62 -10.63 -19.67 -12.83
C LEU A 62 -10.98 -21.07 -12.31
N PRO A 63 -10.09 -22.06 -12.51
CA PRO A 63 -10.22 -23.37 -11.90
C PRO A 63 -10.34 -23.30 -10.36
N ASP A 64 -11.06 -24.24 -9.75
CA ASP A 64 -11.25 -24.28 -8.29
C ASP A 64 -9.94 -24.46 -7.50
N ASP A 65 -8.91 -25.02 -8.14
CA ASP A 65 -7.57 -25.19 -7.58
C ASP A 65 -6.68 -23.94 -7.74
N PHE A 66 -7.17 -22.90 -8.41
CA PHE A 66 -6.43 -21.65 -8.56
C PHE A 66 -6.40 -20.90 -7.22
N PRO A 67 -5.21 -20.55 -6.68
CA PRO A 67 -5.08 -19.99 -5.33
C PRO A 67 -5.38 -18.48 -5.32
N VAL A 68 -6.58 -18.07 -5.73
CA VAL A 68 -7.01 -16.65 -5.76
C VAL A 68 -6.83 -16.01 -4.39
N GLY A 69 -7.18 -16.74 -3.32
CA GLY A 69 -7.02 -16.27 -1.93
C GLY A 69 -5.57 -15.99 -1.50
N PHE A 70 -4.58 -16.59 -2.17
CA PHE A 70 -3.16 -16.37 -1.90
C PHE A 70 -2.56 -15.23 -2.74
N THR A 71 -3.24 -14.82 -3.81
CA THR A 71 -2.72 -13.83 -4.77
C THR A 71 -2.43 -12.48 -4.11
N VAL A 72 -3.28 -12.05 -3.17
CA VAL A 72 -3.07 -10.80 -2.42
C VAL A 72 -1.80 -10.88 -1.57
N ALA A 73 -1.55 -12.00 -0.90
CA ALA A 73 -0.35 -12.19 -0.09
C ALA A 73 0.92 -12.16 -0.96
N VAL A 74 0.89 -12.81 -2.14
CA VAL A 74 2.01 -12.79 -3.11
C VAL A 74 2.26 -11.39 -3.64
N LEU A 75 1.21 -10.63 -3.96
CA LEU A 75 1.34 -9.25 -4.43
C LEU A 75 2.06 -8.40 -3.38
N PHE A 76 1.63 -8.44 -2.12
CA PHE A 76 2.29 -7.69 -1.04
C PHE A 76 3.72 -8.17 -0.76
N ALA A 77 3.97 -9.48 -0.81
CA ALA A 77 5.32 -10.02 -0.68
C ALA A 77 6.23 -9.51 -1.82
N GLY A 78 5.73 -9.47 -3.05
CA GLY A 78 6.44 -8.90 -4.21
C GLY A 78 6.76 -7.42 -4.03
N LEU A 79 5.76 -6.61 -3.64
CA LEU A 79 5.95 -5.19 -3.35
C LEU A 79 6.97 -4.96 -2.22
N MET A 80 6.92 -5.78 -1.17
CA MET A 80 7.90 -5.74 -0.09
C MET A 80 9.32 -6.00 -0.62
N VAL A 81 9.52 -7.06 -1.41
CA VAL A 81 10.84 -7.35 -2.01
C VAL A 81 11.35 -6.18 -2.85
N LEU A 82 10.49 -5.56 -3.66
CA LEU A 82 10.85 -4.38 -4.47
C LEU A 82 11.18 -3.14 -3.61
N SER A 83 10.66 -3.06 -2.40
CA SER A 83 10.89 -1.94 -1.48
C SER A 83 12.19 -2.04 -0.69
N ILE A 84 12.77 -3.24 -0.53
CA ILE A 84 14.00 -3.46 0.25
C ILE A 84 15.20 -2.98 -0.55
N LYS A 85 15.86 -1.91 -0.08
CA LYS A 85 17.01 -1.28 -0.74
C LYS A 85 18.36 -1.51 -0.05
N ASN A 86 18.35 -2.06 1.17
CA ASN A 86 19.54 -2.17 2.01
C ASN A 86 19.51 -3.44 2.89
N ARG A 87 20.67 -3.76 3.49
CA ARG A 87 20.82 -4.92 4.38
C ARG A 87 19.92 -4.84 5.63
N PRO A 88 19.76 -3.69 6.32
CA PRO A 88 18.81 -3.55 7.42
C PRO A 88 17.36 -3.92 7.03
N GLY A 89 16.92 -3.54 5.84
CA GLY A 89 15.59 -3.91 5.32
C GLY A 89 15.41 -5.42 5.16
N ILE A 90 16.46 -6.14 4.74
CA ILE A 90 16.45 -7.61 4.67
C ILE A 90 16.29 -8.21 6.08
N VAL A 91 17.03 -7.69 7.06
CA VAL A 91 16.94 -8.16 8.47
C VAL A 91 15.53 -7.93 9.00
N ALA A 92 14.96 -6.74 8.79
CA ALA A 92 13.59 -6.43 9.20
C ALA A 92 12.56 -7.40 8.61
N ALA A 93 12.67 -7.69 7.30
CA ALA A 93 11.77 -8.59 6.61
C ALA A 93 11.86 -10.03 7.12
N ILE A 94 13.08 -10.56 7.34
CA ILE A 94 13.28 -11.92 7.86
C ILE A 94 12.73 -12.03 9.28
N VAL A 95 13.04 -11.08 10.16
CA VAL A 95 12.57 -11.09 11.55
C VAL A 95 11.04 -10.99 11.59
N GLY A 96 10.43 -10.06 10.85
CA GLY A 96 8.98 -9.95 10.76
C GLY A 96 8.32 -11.25 10.26
N GLY A 97 8.89 -11.87 9.21
CA GLY A 97 8.40 -13.14 8.68
C GLY A 97 8.47 -14.30 9.69
N ILE A 98 9.56 -14.41 10.45
CA ILE A 98 9.69 -15.43 11.50
C ILE A 98 8.67 -15.18 12.62
N VAL A 99 8.55 -13.94 13.06
CA VAL A 99 7.68 -13.57 14.18
C VAL A 99 6.20 -13.77 13.84
N VAL A 100 5.76 -13.47 12.62
CA VAL A 100 4.35 -13.69 12.22
C VAL A 100 4.00 -15.17 12.18
N ILE A 101 4.94 -16.03 11.77
CA ILE A 101 4.77 -17.48 11.78
C ILE A 101 4.74 -18.00 13.23
N ALA A 102 5.64 -17.52 14.08
CA ALA A 102 5.71 -17.89 15.49
C ALA A 102 4.43 -17.48 16.26
N THR A 103 3.80 -16.38 15.87
CA THR A 103 2.60 -15.83 16.52
C THR A 103 1.28 -16.22 15.87
N ARG A 104 1.29 -17.19 14.93
CA ARG A 104 0.10 -17.64 14.17
C ARG A 104 -1.09 -18.11 15.02
N GLY A 105 -0.87 -18.48 16.29
CA GLY A 105 -1.92 -18.95 17.21
C GLY A 105 -2.67 -17.83 17.93
N LEU A 106 -2.27 -16.56 17.75
CA LEU A 106 -2.91 -15.41 18.37
C LEU A 106 -4.19 -14.99 17.61
N PRO A 107 -5.03 -14.13 18.20
CA PRO A 107 -6.17 -13.55 17.50
C PRO A 107 -5.76 -12.93 16.14
N PRO A 108 -6.65 -12.98 15.13
CA PRO A 108 -6.37 -12.44 13.81
C PRO A 108 -5.87 -10.99 13.87
N GLY A 109 -4.76 -10.72 13.17
CA GLY A 109 -4.13 -9.40 13.11
C GLY A 109 -3.11 -9.10 14.23
N THR A 110 -3.22 -9.71 15.42
CA THR A 110 -2.30 -9.44 16.54
C THR A 110 -0.86 -9.88 16.22
N GLY A 111 -0.69 -11.07 15.64
CA GLY A 111 0.63 -11.56 15.23
C GLY A 111 1.30 -10.68 14.19
N VAL A 112 0.52 -10.05 13.30
CA VAL A 112 1.03 -9.10 12.29
C VAL A 112 1.59 -7.85 12.94
N VAL A 113 0.88 -7.29 13.93
CA VAL A 113 1.36 -6.11 14.68
C VAL A 113 2.66 -6.43 15.43
N ILE A 114 2.74 -7.58 16.09
CA ILE A 114 3.95 -8.01 16.81
C ILE A 114 5.12 -8.19 15.83
N ALA A 115 4.88 -8.83 14.68
CA ALA A 115 5.87 -9.00 13.63
C ALA A 115 6.38 -7.67 13.06
N LEU A 116 5.48 -6.70 12.85
CA LEU A 116 5.83 -5.37 12.38
C LEU A 116 6.75 -4.65 13.38
N LEU A 117 6.42 -4.68 14.67
CA LEU A 117 7.24 -4.05 15.72
C LEU A 117 8.61 -4.73 15.85
N ALA A 118 8.64 -6.06 15.87
CA ALA A 118 9.88 -6.82 15.99
C ALA A 118 10.78 -6.65 14.76
N GLY A 119 10.21 -6.69 13.56
CA GLY A 119 10.94 -6.46 12.31
C GLY A 119 11.52 -5.05 12.24
N ALA A 120 10.72 -4.02 12.56
CA ALA A 120 11.18 -2.64 12.58
C ALA A 120 12.31 -2.43 13.60
N ALA A 121 12.18 -2.95 14.81
CA ALA A 121 13.21 -2.87 15.84
C ALA A 121 14.52 -3.56 15.41
N ALA A 122 14.43 -4.76 14.82
CA ALA A 122 15.60 -5.48 14.33
C ALA A 122 16.27 -4.79 13.14
N GLY A 123 15.49 -4.21 12.23
CA GLY A 123 15.99 -3.40 11.13
C GLY A 123 16.75 -2.17 11.62
N ALA A 124 16.14 -1.39 12.52
CA ALA A 124 16.76 -0.20 13.11
C ALA A 124 18.05 -0.56 13.88
N TRP A 125 18.04 -1.67 14.61
CA TRP A 125 19.22 -2.17 15.30
C TRP A 125 20.34 -2.56 14.32
N ALA A 126 19.99 -3.25 13.23
CA ALA A 126 20.95 -3.63 12.19
C ALA A 126 21.55 -2.42 11.47
N GLU A 127 20.75 -1.38 11.23
CA GLU A 127 21.22 -0.11 10.68
C GLU A 127 22.22 0.56 11.61
N HIS A 128 21.89 0.67 12.90
CA HIS A 128 22.77 1.24 13.91
C HIS A 128 24.13 0.52 14.02
N LEU A 129 24.15 -0.81 13.92
CA LEU A 129 25.38 -1.60 13.93
C LEU A 129 26.25 -1.42 12.68
N LEU A 130 25.64 -1.02 11.55
CA LEU A 130 26.36 -0.76 10.30
C LEU A 130 26.92 0.66 10.26
N GLU A 131 26.22 1.63 10.84
CA GLU A 131 26.69 3.02 10.94
C GLU A 131 27.83 3.20 11.96
N THR A 132 27.91 2.34 12.96
CA THR A 132 28.95 2.35 13.99
C THR A 132 30.25 1.63 13.58
N ARG A 133 30.33 1.11 12.36
CA ARG A 133 31.53 0.48 11.78
C ARG A 133 32.16 1.37 10.72
#